data_AF-A0A367K4Y2-F1
#
_entry.id   AF-A0A367K4Y2-F1
#
_cell.length_a   1.000
_cell.length_b   1.000
_cell.length_c   1.000
_cell.angle_alpha   90.00
_cell.angle_beta   90.00
_cell.angle_gamma   90.00
#
_symmetry.space_group_name_H-M   'P 1'
#
loop_
_entity.id
_entity.type
_entity.pdbx_description
1 polymer ?
#
loop_
_entity_poly.entity_id
_entity_poly.type
_entity_poly.pdbx_seq_one_letter_code
_entity_poly.pdbx_strand_id
1 'polypeptide(L)'
;MEASSGKNNEDLEHSRDDILKSVHGSICALEAILRHHPNASFTTASSLLSFTVQSICTTITLSTTALDPENIDGFLHQECRSTEVPVHDDERIKWMKVFELVSKRVIMLRKQALIIDQLQKEQSGIIPIDNVET
;
A
#
# COMPACT_ATOMS: atom_id res chain seq x y z
N MET A 1 13.71 -4.76 -17.58
CA MET A 1 13.84 -3.42 -16.97
C MET A 1 13.44 -2.46 -18.07
N GLU A 2 12.16 -2.06 -18.10
CA GLU A 2 11.62 -1.24 -19.18
C GLU A 2 12.02 0.22 -18.94
N ALA A 3 12.54 0.86 -19.99
CA ALA A 3 13.09 2.20 -19.95
C ALA A 3 11.98 3.22 -20.22
N SER A 4 11.64 4.02 -19.22
CA SER A 4 10.70 5.13 -19.36
C SER A 4 11.34 6.27 -20.16
N SER A 5 10.62 6.74 -21.17
CA SER A 5 10.92 7.91 -21.99
C SER A 5 11.36 9.10 -21.12
N GLY A 6 12.41 9.79 -21.53
CA GLY A 6 12.91 10.98 -20.83
C GLY A 6 11.85 12.08 -20.70
N LYS A 7 12.09 12.99 -19.76
CA LYS A 7 11.25 14.12 -19.27
C LYS A 7 10.48 14.96 -20.31
N ASN A 8 10.77 14.80 -21.60
CA ASN A 8 10.23 15.60 -22.71
C ASN A 8 9.21 14.86 -23.58
N ASN A 9 8.95 13.57 -23.35
CA ASN A 9 7.98 12.81 -24.15
C ASN A 9 7.33 11.71 -23.29
N GLU A 10 6.53 12.12 -22.31
CA GLU A 10 5.73 11.19 -21.51
C GLU A 10 4.61 10.60 -22.37
N ASP A 11 4.59 9.28 -22.50
CA ASP A 11 3.50 8.56 -23.13
C ASP A 11 2.38 8.37 -22.09
N LEU A 12 1.32 9.17 -22.23
CA LEU A 12 0.18 9.16 -21.31
C LEU A 12 -0.60 7.84 -21.36
N GLU A 13 -0.64 7.17 -22.52
CA GLU A 13 -1.31 5.87 -22.63
C GLU A 13 -0.53 4.80 -21.88
N HIS A 14 0.79 4.75 -22.09
CA HIS A 14 1.66 3.84 -21.37
C HIS A 14 1.62 4.09 -19.86
N SER A 15 1.67 5.36 -19.44
CA SER A 15 1.65 5.72 -18.02
C SER A 15 0.35 5.29 -17.36
N ARG A 16 -0.79 5.48 -18.03
CA ARG A 16 -2.09 4.99 -17.55
C ARG A 16 -2.12 3.47 -17.40
N ASP A 17 -1.61 2.75 -18.38
CA ASP A 17 -1.57 1.28 -18.33
C ASP A 17 -0.68 0.79 -17.19
N ASP A 18 0.43 1.47 -16.91
CA ASP A 18 1.30 1.12 -15.78
C ASP A 18 0.67 1.45 -14.43
N ILE A 19 -0.11 2.54 -14.33
CA ILE A 19 -0.94 2.80 -13.13
C ILE A 19 -1.90 1.64 -12.91
N LEU A 20 -2.62 1.20 -13.95
CA LEU A 20 -3.59 0.10 -13.83
C LEU A 20 -2.91 -1.22 -13.46
N LYS A 21 -1.76 -1.54 -14.05
CA LYS A 21 -0.94 -2.71 -13.66
C LYS A 21 -0.52 -2.63 -12.20
N SER A 22 -0.12 -1.44 -11.72
CA SER A 22 0.28 -1.21 -10.34
C SER A 22 -0.90 -1.42 -9.37
N VAL A 23 -2.08 -0.87 -9.69
CA VAL A 23 -3.31 -1.10 -8.91
C VAL A 23 -3.66 -2.58 -8.91
N HIS A 24 -3.68 -3.24 -10.07
CA HIS A 24 -3.97 -4.66 -10.17
C HIS A 24 -2.99 -5.51 -9.36
N GLY A 25 -1.68 -5.26 -9.49
CA GLY A 25 -0.65 -5.94 -8.71
C GLY A 25 -0.83 -5.74 -7.20
N SER A 26 -1.28 -4.56 -6.77
CA SER A 26 -1.56 -4.27 -5.36
C SER A 26 -2.74 -5.08 -4.83
N ILE A 27 -3.79 -5.28 -5.64
CA ILE A 27 -4.94 -6.12 -5.32
C ILE A 27 -4.47 -7.57 -5.21
N CYS A 28 -3.74 -8.08 -6.20
CA CYS A 28 -3.22 -9.44 -6.16
C CYS A 28 -2.32 -9.71 -4.95
N ALA A 29 -1.50 -8.73 -4.54
CA ALA A 29 -0.68 -8.84 -3.34
C ALA A 29 -1.53 -8.93 -2.06
N LEU A 30 -2.59 -8.13 -1.97
CA LEU A 30 -3.54 -8.17 -0.85
C LEU A 30 -4.27 -9.52 -0.80
N GLU A 31 -4.82 -9.95 -1.94
CA GLU A 31 -5.49 -11.24 -2.07
C GLU A 31 -4.59 -12.42 -1.70
N ALA A 32 -3.32 -12.39 -2.12
CA ALA A 32 -2.37 -13.45 -1.79
C ALA A 32 -2.20 -13.59 -0.28
N ILE A 33 -2.08 -12.47 0.46
CA ILE A 33 -1.99 -12.49 1.92
C ILE A 33 -3.27 -13.06 2.52
N LEU A 34 -4.44 -12.60 2.07
CA LEU A 34 -5.74 -13.07 2.56
C LEU A 34 -5.95 -14.56 2.33
N ARG A 35 -5.59 -15.08 1.15
CA ARG A 35 -5.68 -16.52 0.82
C ARG A 35 -4.81 -17.39 1.71
N HIS A 36 -3.71 -16.86 2.24
CA HIS A 36 -2.87 -17.56 3.21
C HIS A 36 -3.41 -17.56 4.65
N HIS A 37 -4.43 -16.74 4.94
CA HIS A 37 -5.01 -16.60 6.28
C HIS A 37 -6.54 -16.71 6.25
N PRO A 38 -7.13 -17.83 5.74
CA PRO A 38 -8.58 -17.98 5.59
C PRO A 38 -9.36 -17.96 6.91
N ASN A 39 -8.71 -18.22 8.05
CA ASN A 39 -9.36 -18.19 9.36
C ASN A 39 -9.27 -16.81 10.06
N ALA A 40 -8.70 -15.81 9.38
CA ALA A 40 -8.68 -14.45 9.88
C ALA A 40 -10.09 -13.89 10.04
N SER A 41 -10.30 -13.10 11.08
CA SER A 41 -11.52 -12.32 11.25
C SER A 41 -11.64 -11.29 10.13
N PHE A 42 -12.87 -11.01 9.72
CA PHE A 42 -13.13 -9.99 8.69
C PHE A 42 -12.60 -8.61 9.11
N THR A 43 -12.66 -8.28 10.41
CA THR A 43 -12.12 -7.01 10.94
C THR A 43 -10.61 -6.90 10.79
N THR A 44 -9.87 -7.97 11.09
CA THR A 44 -8.41 -8.00 10.91
C THR A 44 -8.06 -8.00 9.42
N ALA A 45 -8.76 -8.81 8.61
CA ALA A 45 -8.57 -8.89 7.16
C ALA A 45 -8.82 -7.55 6.46
N SER A 46 -9.89 -6.83 6.80
CA SER A 46 -10.23 -5.51 6.22
C SER A 46 -9.27 -4.40 6.65
N SER A 47 -8.50 -4.60 7.71
CA SER A 47 -7.46 -3.66 8.15
C SER A 47 -6.15 -3.79 7.38
N LEU A 48 -5.98 -4.85 6.59
CA LEU A 48 -4.79 -5.04 5.76
C LEU A 48 -4.68 -3.99 4.67
N LEU A 49 -3.45 -3.53 4.43
CA LEU A 49 -3.13 -2.62 3.35
C LEU A 49 -2.02 -3.22 2.49
N SER A 50 -2.25 -3.25 1.18
CA SER A 50 -1.20 -3.32 0.18
C SER A 50 -0.75 -1.91 -0.19
N PHE A 51 0.54 -1.72 -0.47
CA PHE A 51 1.12 -0.40 -0.77
C PHE A 51 1.69 -0.36 -2.18
N THR A 52 1.40 0.70 -2.91
CA THR A 52 2.09 1.01 -4.18
C THR A 52 2.85 2.31 -4.05
N VAL A 53 4.05 2.33 -4.63
CA VAL A 53 4.82 3.56 -4.84
C VAL A 53 5.08 3.65 -6.32
N GLN A 54 4.58 4.71 -6.94
CA GLN A 54 4.74 4.95 -8.36
C GLN A 54 5.50 6.26 -8.56
N SER A 55 6.39 6.27 -9.55
CA SER A 55 7.04 7.48 -10.03
C SER A 55 6.59 7.72 -11.46
N ILE A 56 5.92 8.84 -11.71
CA ILE A 56 5.54 9.30 -13.04
C ILE A 56 6.26 10.62 -13.27
N CYS A 57 7.13 10.68 -14.28
CA CYS A 57 8.04 11.80 -14.48
C CYS A 57 8.80 12.16 -13.19
N THR A 58 8.59 13.37 -12.66
CA THR A 58 9.20 13.84 -11.41
C THR A 58 8.31 13.67 -10.20
N THR A 59 7.15 13.03 -10.33
CA THR A 59 6.18 12.91 -9.22
C THR A 59 6.19 11.50 -8.67
N ILE A 60 6.43 11.38 -7.37
CA ILE A 60 6.25 10.12 -6.63
C ILE A 60 4.93 10.15 -5.89
N THR A 61 4.13 9.12 -6.09
CA THR A 61 2.85 8.90 -5.41
C THR A 61 2.89 7.62 -4.59
N LEU A 62 2.48 7.72 -3.32
CA LEU A 62 2.22 6.61 -2.43
C LEU A 62 0.70 6.38 -2.38
N SER A 63 0.27 5.16 -2.66
CA SER A 63 -1.13 4.75 -2.56
C SER A 63 -1.26 3.46 -1.75
N THR A 64 -2.48 3.20 -1.27
CA THR A 64 -2.85 1.99 -0.55
C THR A 64 -4.05 1.32 -1.17
N THR A 65 -4.10 0.00 -1.05
CA THR A 65 -5.25 -0.83 -1.43
C THR A 65 -5.72 -1.62 -0.23
N ALA A 66 -7.02 -1.59 0.04
CA ALA A 66 -7.69 -2.31 1.11
C ALA A 66 -8.92 -3.05 0.58
N LEU A 67 -9.47 -3.98 1.38
CA LEU A 67 -10.83 -4.47 1.15
C LEU A 67 -11.83 -3.33 1.39
N ASP A 68 -12.89 -3.28 0.59
CA ASP A 68 -13.98 -2.34 0.80
C ASP A 68 -14.96 -2.89 1.86
N PRO A 69 -15.10 -2.24 3.03
CA PRO A 69 -16.03 -2.71 4.05
C PRO A 69 -17.51 -2.58 3.64
N GLU A 70 -17.82 -1.69 2.67
CA GLU A 70 -19.19 -1.45 2.19
C GLU A 70 -19.52 -2.31 0.96
N ASN A 71 -18.53 -2.94 0.34
CA ASN A 71 -18.69 -3.79 -0.84
C ASN A 71 -17.85 -5.07 -0.71
N ILE A 72 -18.53 -6.20 -0.49
CA ILE A 72 -17.92 -7.51 -0.17
C ILE A 72 -16.86 -7.95 -1.20
N ASP A 73 -17.05 -7.63 -2.48
CA ASP A 73 -16.11 -7.97 -3.56
C ASP A 73 -15.29 -6.75 -4.04
N GLY A 74 -15.41 -5.63 -3.33
CA GLY A 74 -14.78 -4.36 -3.66
C GLY A 74 -13.39 -4.21 -3.06
N PHE A 75 -12.56 -3.44 -3.75
CA PHE A 75 -11.28 -2.97 -3.25
C PHE A 75 -11.26 -1.45 -3.28
N LEU A 76 -10.75 -0.84 -2.21
CA LEU A 76 -10.52 0.60 -2.15
C LEU A 76 -9.06 0.90 -2.43
N HIS A 77 -8.78 1.50 -3.59
CA HIS A 77 -7.46 2.06 -3.91
C HIS A 77 -7.45 3.56 -3.67
N GLN A 78 -6.56 4.04 -2.79
CA GLN A 78 -6.51 5.45 -2.38
C GLN A 78 -5.09 6.01 -2.41
N GLU A 79 -4.95 7.17 -3.06
CA GLU A 79 -3.75 7.98 -2.94
C GLU A 79 -3.58 8.50 -1.50
N CYS A 80 -2.43 8.21 -0.90
CA CYS A 80 -2.10 8.65 0.45
C CYS A 80 -1.29 9.96 0.47
N ARG A 81 -0.36 10.11 -0.48
CA ARG A 81 0.52 11.28 -0.60
C ARG A 81 1.17 11.28 -1.98
N SER A 82 1.27 12.46 -2.58
CA SER A 82 2.06 12.68 -3.80
C SER A 82 3.00 13.87 -3.62
N THR A 83 4.19 13.82 -4.22
CA THR A 83 5.16 14.90 -4.20
C THR A 83 6.10 14.85 -5.39
N GLU A 84 6.57 16.02 -5.81
CA GLU A 84 7.66 16.13 -6.77
C GLU A 84 9.01 15.78 -6.13
N VAL A 85 9.84 15.09 -6.89
CA VAL A 85 11.25 14.81 -6.63
C VAL A 85 12.06 16.00 -7.17
N PRO A 86 12.84 16.69 -6.32
CA PRO A 86 13.77 17.71 -6.76
C PRO A 86 14.72 17.18 -7.83
N VAL A 87 14.79 17.86 -8.97
CA VAL A 87 15.77 17.56 -10.02
C VAL A 87 16.85 18.63 -10.15
N HIS A 88 16.63 19.77 -9.49
CA HIS A 88 17.54 20.90 -9.48
C HIS A 88 17.93 21.26 -8.04
N ASP A 89 19.12 21.80 -7.87
CA ASP A 89 19.71 22.08 -6.56
C ASP A 89 18.96 23.18 -5.80
N ASP A 90 18.33 24.12 -6.50
CA ASP A 90 17.45 25.15 -5.92
C ASP A 90 16.14 24.58 -5.35
N GLU A 91 15.73 23.39 -5.81
CA GLU A 91 14.52 22.70 -5.34
C GLU A 91 14.75 21.81 -4.13
N ARG A 92 15.97 21.78 -3.57
CA ARG A 92 16.36 20.86 -2.49
C ARG A 92 15.46 20.93 -1.25
N ILE A 93 14.79 22.06 -1.00
CA ILE A 93 13.79 22.17 0.07
C ILE A 93 12.58 21.23 -0.14
N LYS A 94 12.22 20.88 -1.37
CA LYS A 94 11.12 19.94 -1.65
C LYS A 94 11.48 18.50 -1.24
N TRP A 95 12.76 18.17 -0.98
CA TRP A 95 13.14 16.87 -0.40
C TRP A 95 12.42 16.59 0.93
N MET A 96 12.08 17.62 1.70
CA MET A 96 11.31 17.46 2.94
C MET A 96 9.98 16.75 2.70
N LYS A 97 9.30 17.03 1.58
CA LYS A 97 8.04 16.36 1.20
C LYS A 97 8.27 14.91 0.78
N VAL A 98 9.39 14.62 0.13
CA VAL A 98 9.81 13.24 -0.20
C VAL A 98 10.07 12.45 1.09
N PHE A 99 10.80 13.02 2.04
CA PHE A 99 11.05 12.38 3.35
C PHE A 99 9.77 12.20 4.15
N GLU A 100 8.84 13.16 4.10
CA GLU A 100 7.52 13.03 4.72
C GLU A 100 6.74 11.85 4.12
N LEU A 101 6.73 11.70 2.78
CA LEU A 101 6.09 10.58 2.10
C LEU A 101 6.68 9.23 2.54
N VAL A 102 8.01 9.12 2.58
CA VAL A 102 8.70 7.90 3.06
C VAL A 102 8.38 7.63 4.53
N SER A 103 8.38 8.67 5.37
CA SER A 103 8.07 8.56 6.80
C SER A 103 6.64 8.07 7.02
N LYS A 104 5.67 8.60 6.24
CA LYS A 104 4.28 8.13 6.26
C LYS A 104 4.21 6.64 5.91
N ARG A 105 4.90 6.19 4.87
CA ARG A 105 4.98 4.78 4.50
C ARG A 105 5.55 3.92 5.64
N VAL A 106 6.64 4.34 6.28
CA VAL A 106 7.24 3.58 7.40
C VAL A 106 6.27 3.47 8.59
N ILE A 107 5.57 4.54 8.94
CA ILE A 107 4.56 4.52 10.01
C ILE A 107 3.44 3.52 9.68
N MET A 108 2.94 3.53 8.45
CA MET A 108 1.89 2.61 8.01
C MET A 108 2.38 1.16 8.00
N LEU A 109 3.61 0.89 7.53
CA LEU A 109 4.21 -0.44 7.54
C LEU A 109 4.35 -1.00 8.96
N ARG A 110 4.72 -0.18 9.94
CA ARG A 110 4.78 -0.60 11.34
C ARG A 110 3.41 -1.03 11.88
N LYS A 111 2.33 -0.34 11.49
CA LYS A 111 0.98 -0.75 11.84
C LYS A 111 0.59 -2.07 11.16
N GLN A 112 0.93 -2.22 9.88
CA GLN A 112 0.65 -3.44 9.12
C GLN A 112 1.40 -4.65 9.67
N ALA A 113 2.61 -4.47 10.22
CA ALA A 113 3.31 -5.55 10.92
C ALA A 113 2.50 -6.12 12.10
N LEU A 114 1.81 -5.27 12.87
CA LEU A 114 0.94 -5.69 13.97
C LEU A 114 -0.30 -6.44 13.47
N ILE A 115 -0.87 -5.98 12.35
CA ILE A 115 -2.04 -6.63 11.72
C ILE A 115 -1.65 -8.00 11.16
N ILE A 116 -0.48 -8.12 10.55
CA ILE A 116 0.04 -9.41 10.06
C ILE A 116 0.29 -10.38 11.20
N ASP A 117 0.87 -9.91 12.32
CA ASP A 117 1.01 -10.73 13.53
C ASP A 117 -0.36 -11.21 14.06
N GLN A 118 -1.37 -10.33 14.05
CA GLN A 118 -2.73 -10.70 14.43
C GLN A 118 -3.36 -11.73 13.46
N LEU A 119 -3.17 -11.57 12.14
CA LEU A 119 -3.61 -12.57 11.15
C LEU A 119 -2.99 -13.94 11.40
N GLN A 120 -1.72 -14.00 11.77
CA GLN A 120 -1.03 -15.24 12.06
C GLN A 120 -1.58 -15.92 13.32
N LYS A 121 -1.91 -15.13 14.36
CA LYS A 121 -2.56 -15.63 15.58
C LYS A 121 -3.95 -16.20 15.30
N GLU A 122 -4.76 -15.47 14.52
CA GLU A 122 -6.09 -15.91 14.13
C GLU A 122 -6.03 -17.17 13.25
N GLN A 123 -5.10 -17.19 12.28
CA GLN A 123 -4.89 -18.34 11.41
C GLN A 123 -4.50 -19.61 12.17
N SER A 124 -3.71 -19.48 13.23
CA SER A 124 -3.28 -20.58 14.09
C SER A 124 -4.33 -21.01 15.12
N GLY A 125 -5.46 -20.29 15.23
CA GLY A 125 -6.51 -20.58 16.21
C GLY A 125 -6.10 -20.30 17.66
N ILE A 126 -5.07 -19.46 17.88
CA ILE A 126 -4.67 -19.05 19.22
C ILE A 126 -5.70 -18.06 19.75
N ILE A 127 -6.70 -18.59 20.45
CA ILE A 127 -7.70 -17.79 21.18
C ILE A 127 -7.06 -17.39 22.52
N PRO A 128 -7.01 -16.10 22.87
CA PRO A 128 -6.62 -15.71 24.22
C PRO A 128 -7.62 -16.34 25.19
N ILE A 129 -7.15 -17.24 26.04
CA ILE A 129 -7.94 -17.73 27.17
C ILE A 129 -7.88 -16.61 28.20
N ASP A 130 -8.99 -15.87 28.35
CA ASP A 130 -9.15 -14.99 29.50
C ASP A 130 -9.08 -15.87 30.75
N ASN A 131 -8.01 -15.70 31.54
CA ASN A 131 -7.87 -16.33 32.85
C ASN A 131 -8.89 -15.71 33.81
N VAL A 132 -10.17 -16.03 33.62
CA VAL A 132 -11.18 -15.90 34.67
C VAL A 132 -11.10 -17.18 35.47
N GLU A 133 -10.19 -17.20 36.43
CA GLU A 133 -10.18 -18.21 37.49
C GLU A 133 -11.52 -18.15 38.22
N THR A 134 -12.30 -19.23 38.07
CA THR A 134 -13.49 -19.58 38.89
C THR A 134 -13.10 -19.94 40.31
#